data_AF-A0A9E2Z6Q4-F1
#
_entry.id   AF-A0A9E2Z6Q4-F1
#
_cell.length_a   1.000
_cell.length_b   1.000
_cell.length_c   1.000
_cell.angle_alpha   90.00
_cell.angle_beta   90.00
_cell.angle_gamma   90.00
#
_symmetry.space_group_name_H-M   'P 1'
#
loop_
_entity.id
_entity.type
_entity.pdbx_description
1 polymer ?
#
loop_
_entity_poly.entity_id
_entity_poly.type
_entity_poly.pdbx_seq_one_letter_code
_entity_poly.pdbx_strand_id
1 'polypeptide(L)'
;MIDSERVAELLASNLTAMESMQQLLTNCRRELATAQRLTRTVRRRTAHAQSPDRMVTVIVDGTGALMHLTFDQDTFAHHSPASLAVAITDTVRRASHQLDDESAVEVSHSPPALPESGTSAHPAEPSASTELIAPESSTSLTANLGDPSTKHPQAPASVNGRAHRAQPNPSPDASSEIDHVLSALNKLPSYTGIVTRVLGVRDPDRAAAIADQFQPGETIIERTFLSTSANPAYTGDGLIRYTIEAKHHGKLIGGFSQDGEAFGEVVFGPGCRFRVTGKRYYPSVRCWDIALEETS
;
A
#
# COMPACT_ATOMS: atom_id res chain seq x y z
N MET A 1 37.20 -49.03 10.37
CA MET A 1 36.58 -48.59 11.64
C MET A 1 36.63 -47.08 11.61
N ILE A 2 35.49 -46.40 11.69
CA ILE A 2 35.46 -44.93 11.78
C ILE A 2 35.91 -44.59 13.20
N ASP A 3 36.94 -43.75 13.33
CA ASP A 3 37.49 -43.34 14.62
C ASP A 3 36.37 -42.71 15.46
N SER A 4 36.05 -43.34 16.58
CA SER A 4 35.05 -42.89 17.53
C SER A 4 35.33 -41.48 18.05
N GLU A 5 36.61 -41.08 18.09
CA GLU A 5 37.03 -39.73 18.46
C GLU A 5 36.55 -38.68 17.47
N ARG A 6 36.66 -38.96 16.17
CA ARG A 6 36.22 -38.05 15.11
C ARG A 6 34.69 -37.87 15.10
N VAL A 7 33.96 -38.92 15.45
CA VAL A 7 32.49 -38.85 15.61
C VAL A 7 32.13 -37.98 16.83
N ALA A 8 32.83 -38.14 17.95
CA ALA A 8 32.59 -37.33 19.15
C ALA A 8 32.90 -35.84 18.91
N GLU A 9 34.00 -35.52 18.22
CA GLU A 9 34.37 -34.14 17.87
C GLU A 9 33.32 -33.50 16.95
N LEU A 10 32.83 -34.24 15.94
CA LEU A 10 31.82 -33.74 15.02
C LEU A 10 30.47 -33.50 15.72
N LEU A 11 30.10 -34.34 16.69
CA LEU A 11 28.91 -34.12 17.52
C LEU A 11 29.05 -32.89 18.42
N ALA A 12 30.23 -32.68 19.04
CA ALA A 12 30.49 -31.50 19.86
C ALA A 12 30.46 -30.21 19.04
N SER A 13 31.04 -30.23 17.83
CA SER A 13 31.02 -29.11 16.89
C SER A 13 29.59 -28.76 16.44
N ASN A 14 28.80 -29.77 16.06
CA ASN A 14 27.40 -29.56 15.69
C ASN A 14 26.58 -29.00 16.86
N LEU A 15 26.81 -29.48 18.09
CA LEU A 15 26.13 -28.97 19.27
C LEU A 15 26.45 -27.48 19.50
N THR A 16 27.72 -27.10 19.40
CA THR A 16 28.18 -25.71 19.54
C THR A 16 27.58 -24.81 18.46
N ALA A 17 27.52 -25.29 17.21
CA ALA A 17 26.91 -24.55 16.10
C ALA A 17 25.40 -24.33 16.30
N MET A 18 24.69 -25.34 16.81
CA MET A 18 23.26 -25.23 17.14
C MET A 18 23.01 -24.24 18.28
N GLU A 19 23.84 -24.23 19.32
CA GLU A 19 23.75 -23.26 20.42
C GLU A 19 23.97 -21.82 19.91
N SER A 20 24.97 -21.61 19.04
CA SER A 20 25.24 -20.31 18.42
C SER A 20 24.05 -19.82 17.57
N MET A 21 23.47 -20.69 16.74
CA MET A 21 22.27 -20.35 15.95
C MET A 21 21.07 -20.02 16.83
N GLN A 22 20.85 -20.75 17.92
CA GLN A 22 19.78 -20.46 18.86
C GLN A 22 19.97 -19.10 19.54
N GLN A 23 21.20 -18.76 19.89
CA GLN A 23 21.53 -17.46 20.49
C GLN A 23 21.29 -16.31 19.49
N LEU A 24 21.69 -16.49 18.22
CA LEU A 24 21.44 -15.51 17.16
C LEU A 24 19.94 -15.29 16.93
N LEU A 25 19.15 -16.37 16.83
CA LEU A 25 17.69 -16.26 16.70
C LEU A 25 17.04 -15.57 17.90
N THR A 26 17.55 -15.82 19.11
CA THR A 26 17.07 -15.17 20.33
C THR A 26 17.35 -13.67 20.33
N ASN A 27 18.54 -13.26 19.87
CA ASN A 27 18.89 -11.85 19.73
C ASN A 27 18.04 -11.16 18.65
N CYS A 28 17.90 -11.77 17.48
CA CYS A 28 17.06 -11.25 16.39
C CYS A 28 15.59 -11.06 16.83
N ARG A 29 15.02 -12.03 17.56
CA ARG A 29 13.68 -11.92 18.14
C ARG A 29 13.58 -10.77 19.15
N ARG A 30 14.61 -10.54 19.96
CA ARG A 30 14.64 -9.45 20.94
C ARG A 30 14.70 -8.09 20.25
N GLU A 31 15.51 -7.96 19.22
CA GLU A 31 15.62 -6.74 18.39
C GLU A 31 14.29 -6.42 17.69
N LEU A 32 13.69 -7.42 17.04
CA LEU A 32 12.40 -7.26 16.38
C LEU A 32 11.29 -6.85 17.37
N ALA A 33 11.25 -7.45 18.56
CA ALA A 33 10.31 -7.07 19.61
C ALA A 33 10.56 -5.64 20.13
N THR A 34 11.80 -5.15 20.09
CA THR A 34 12.17 -3.79 20.48
C THR A 34 11.74 -2.79 19.42
N ALA A 35 12.04 -3.07 18.15
CA ALA A 35 11.58 -2.27 17.02
C ALA A 35 10.06 -2.15 16.97
N GLN A 36 9.33 -3.27 17.14
CA GLN A 36 7.87 -3.26 17.19
C GLN A 36 7.30 -2.42 18.34
N ARG A 37 7.95 -2.44 19.52
CA ARG A 37 7.56 -1.57 20.64
C ARG A 37 7.78 -0.11 20.31
N LEU A 38 8.94 0.25 19.75
CA LEU A 38 9.25 1.61 19.32
C LEU A 38 8.22 2.10 18.30
N THR A 39 7.91 1.32 17.26
CA THR A 39 6.88 1.69 16.26
C THR A 39 5.52 1.91 16.91
N ARG A 40 5.11 1.08 17.88
CA ARG A 40 3.86 1.28 18.61
C ARG A 40 3.88 2.54 19.46
N THR A 41 5.01 2.86 20.09
CA THR A 41 5.16 4.09 20.87
C THR A 41 5.09 5.32 19.97
N VAL A 42 5.78 5.31 18.83
CA VAL A 42 5.72 6.39 17.82
C VAL A 42 4.29 6.58 17.34
N ARG A 43 3.60 5.50 16.94
CA ARG A 43 2.19 5.57 16.48
C ARG A 43 1.21 6.06 17.56
N ARG A 44 1.54 5.90 18.84
CA ARG A 44 0.72 6.39 19.96
C ARG A 44 0.97 7.87 20.28
N ARG A 45 2.05 8.45 19.75
CA ARG A 45 2.22 9.90 19.83
C ARG A 45 1.17 10.54 18.96
N THR A 46 0.53 11.54 19.51
CA THR A 46 -0.42 12.35 18.79
C THR A 46 -0.11 13.79 19.10
N ALA A 47 -0.03 14.63 18.08
CA ALA A 47 0.01 16.07 18.27
C ALA A 47 -1.35 16.67 17.99
N HIS A 48 -1.66 17.71 18.75
CA HIS A 48 -2.90 18.46 18.65
C HIS A 48 -2.57 19.90 18.29
N ALA A 49 -3.12 20.38 17.18
CA ALA A 49 -3.01 21.79 16.80
C ALA A 49 -4.39 22.38 16.54
N GLN A 50 -4.51 23.67 16.85
CA GLN A 50 -5.69 24.46 16.56
C GLN A 50 -5.30 25.62 15.64
N SER A 51 -6.18 25.97 14.69
CA SER A 51 -6.03 27.17 13.88
C SER A 51 -6.02 28.44 14.76
N PRO A 52 -5.32 29.52 14.37
CA PRO A 52 -5.21 30.72 15.21
C PRO A 52 -6.57 31.37 15.53
N ASP A 53 -7.52 31.24 14.63
CA ASP A 53 -8.91 31.68 14.73
C ASP A 53 -9.83 30.69 15.47
N ARG A 54 -9.28 29.58 15.99
CA ARG A 54 -9.97 28.51 16.73
C ARG A 54 -11.02 27.71 15.96
N MET A 55 -11.11 27.91 14.66
CA MET A 55 -12.12 27.26 13.83
C MET A 55 -11.86 25.78 13.56
N VAL A 56 -10.59 25.40 13.42
CA VAL A 56 -10.18 24.06 13.03
C VAL A 56 -9.30 23.49 14.11
N THR A 57 -9.67 22.30 14.57
CA THR A 57 -8.85 21.50 15.48
C THR A 57 -8.46 20.21 14.78
N VAL A 58 -7.16 19.90 14.77
CA VAL A 58 -6.63 18.69 14.16
C VAL A 58 -5.85 17.87 15.18
N ILE A 59 -5.98 16.55 15.07
CA ILE A 59 -5.14 15.59 15.77
C ILE A 59 -4.43 14.78 14.70
N VAL A 60 -3.10 14.77 14.74
CA VAL A 60 -2.24 13.95 13.87
C VAL A 60 -1.56 12.87 14.70
N ASP A 61 -1.30 11.71 14.11
CA ASP A 61 -0.50 10.66 14.75
C ASP A 61 1.01 10.93 14.61
N GLY A 62 1.84 10.10 15.24
CA GLY A 62 3.30 10.19 15.21
C GLY A 62 3.95 9.97 13.84
N THR A 63 3.16 9.66 12.80
CA THR A 63 3.61 9.63 11.39
C THR A 63 3.22 10.91 10.63
N GLY A 64 2.51 11.83 11.29
CA GLY A 64 1.96 13.04 10.68
C GLY A 64 0.63 12.82 9.95
N ALA A 65 0.02 11.63 10.05
CA ALA A 65 -1.26 11.34 9.42
C ALA A 65 -2.42 11.95 10.23
N LEU A 66 -3.39 12.55 9.54
CA LEU A 66 -4.57 13.15 10.16
C LEU A 66 -5.49 12.08 10.75
N MET A 67 -5.63 12.05 12.08
CA MET A 67 -6.54 11.14 12.79
C MET A 67 -7.93 11.74 13.02
N HIS A 68 -7.98 13.02 13.40
CA HIS A 68 -9.21 13.69 13.75
C HIS A 68 -9.21 15.13 13.27
N LEU A 69 -10.37 15.58 12.78
CA LEU A 69 -10.60 16.94 12.29
C LEU A 69 -11.95 17.40 12.82
N THR A 70 -11.93 18.50 13.56
CA THR A 70 -13.12 19.13 14.12
C THR A 70 -13.21 20.57 13.66
N PHE A 71 -14.44 21.00 13.35
CA PHE A 71 -14.76 22.37 12.99
C PHE A 71 -15.61 22.99 14.09
N ASP A 72 -15.36 24.26 14.40
CA ASP A 72 -16.27 25.06 15.22
C ASP A 72 -17.61 25.27 14.48
N GLN A 73 -18.71 25.39 15.23
CA GLN A 73 -20.05 25.49 14.66
C GLN A 73 -20.23 26.70 13.73
N ASP A 74 -19.55 27.81 14.02
CA ASP A 74 -19.68 29.06 13.26
C ASP A 74 -18.72 29.13 12.05
N THR A 75 -17.83 28.14 11.91
CA THR A 75 -16.79 28.09 10.87
C THR A 75 -17.37 28.25 9.46
N PHE A 76 -18.47 27.54 9.17
CA PHE A 76 -19.08 27.55 7.83
C PHE A 76 -19.90 28.82 7.54
N ALA A 77 -20.26 29.60 8.56
CA ALA A 77 -20.98 30.85 8.38
C ALA A 77 -20.06 31.99 7.90
N HIS A 78 -18.79 31.94 8.27
CA HIS A 78 -17.84 33.04 8.07
C HIS A 78 -16.72 32.74 7.08
N HIS A 79 -16.53 31.48 6.66
CA HIS A 79 -15.39 31.08 5.83
C HIS A 79 -15.79 30.34 4.56
N SER A 80 -15.07 30.64 3.48
CA SER A 80 -15.18 29.92 2.22
C SER A 80 -14.45 28.56 2.31
N PRO A 81 -14.84 27.56 1.49
CA PRO A 81 -14.15 26.27 1.44
C PRO A 81 -12.63 26.40 1.16
N ALA A 82 -12.22 27.36 0.33
CA ALA A 82 -10.81 27.61 0.05
C ALA A 82 -10.05 28.10 1.30
N SER A 83 -10.63 29.04 2.06
CA SER A 83 -10.05 29.50 3.32
C SER A 83 -9.90 28.37 4.35
N LEU A 84 -10.88 27.46 4.40
CA LEU A 84 -10.82 26.30 5.30
C LEU A 84 -9.76 25.30 4.89
N ALA A 85 -9.60 25.02 3.60
CA ALA A 85 -8.56 24.13 3.10
C ALA A 85 -7.14 24.62 3.50
N VAL A 86 -6.90 25.93 3.37
CA VAL A 86 -5.65 26.56 3.81
C VAL A 86 -5.47 26.41 5.33
N ALA A 87 -6.50 26.75 6.12
CA ALA A 87 -6.45 26.66 7.58
C ALA A 87 -6.20 25.22 8.08
N ILE A 88 -6.82 24.22 7.45
CA ILE A 88 -6.58 22.80 7.75
C ILE A 88 -5.12 22.44 7.45
N THR A 89 -4.64 22.77 6.25
CA THR A 89 -3.28 22.42 5.80
C THR A 89 -2.21 23.01 6.71
N ASP A 90 -2.34 24.29 7.07
CA ASP A 90 -1.39 24.96 7.97
C ASP A 90 -1.47 24.44 9.41
N THR A 91 -2.65 24.02 9.86
CA THR A 91 -2.82 23.46 11.20
C THR A 91 -2.27 22.04 11.28
N VAL A 92 -2.44 21.22 10.24
CA VAL A 92 -1.80 19.89 10.12
C VAL A 92 -0.28 20.04 10.09
N ARG A 93 0.26 20.94 9.26
CA ARG A 93 1.71 21.18 9.20
C ARG A 93 2.29 21.59 10.56
N ARG A 94 1.59 22.47 11.30
CA ARG A 94 2.02 22.84 12.67
C ARG A 94 1.97 21.67 13.63
N ALA A 95 0.94 20.83 13.58
CA ALA A 95 0.86 19.64 14.42
C ALA A 95 2.01 18.65 14.11
N SER A 96 2.34 18.46 12.83
CA SER A 96 3.49 17.64 12.43
C SER A 96 4.81 18.19 12.95
N HIS A 97 5.06 19.50 12.85
CA HIS A 97 6.27 20.11 13.40
C HIS A 97 6.40 19.97 14.92
N GLN A 98 5.28 20.01 15.66
CA GLN A 98 5.32 19.77 17.10
C GLN A 98 5.84 18.36 17.44
N LEU A 99 5.54 17.35 16.62
CA LEU A 99 6.05 15.99 16.81
C LEU A 99 7.57 15.91 16.55
N ASP A 100 8.05 16.64 15.54
CA ASP A 100 9.48 16.69 15.21
C ASP A 100 10.28 17.37 16.34
N ASP A 101 9.77 18.49 16.86
CA ASP A 101 10.38 19.23 17.97
C ASP A 101 10.42 18.42 19.27
N GLU A 102 9.31 17.75 19.61
CA GLU A 102 9.26 16.85 20.79
C GLU A 102 10.23 15.67 20.65
N SER A 103 10.37 15.12 19.44
CA SER A 103 11.29 14.02 19.17
C SER A 103 12.76 14.45 19.28
N ALA A 104 13.10 15.69 18.89
CA ALA A 104 14.45 16.23 19.01
C ALA A 104 14.91 16.40 20.48
N VAL A 105 14.00 16.78 21.38
CA VAL A 105 14.30 16.94 22.82
C VAL A 105 14.60 15.59 23.49
N GLU A 106 13.91 14.53 23.07
CA GLU A 106 14.04 13.21 23.67
C GLU A 106 15.35 12.50 23.28
N VAL A 107 15.82 12.68 22.04
CA VAL A 107 17.10 12.10 21.58
C VAL A 107 18.30 12.66 22.36
N SER A 108 18.22 13.92 22.81
CA SER A 108 19.30 14.54 23.60
C SER A 108 19.46 13.96 25.01
N HIS A 109 18.54 13.10 25.48
CA HIS A 109 18.60 12.47 26.80
C HIS A 109 19.02 10.99 26.75
N SER A 110 19.51 10.48 25.61
CA SER A 110 20.08 9.14 25.58
C SER A 110 21.32 9.07 26.49
N PRO A 111 21.36 8.12 27.45
CA PRO A 111 22.52 7.95 28.31
C PRO A 111 23.78 7.71 27.47
N PRO A 112 24.94 8.21 27.92
CA PRO A 112 26.20 8.11 27.17
C PRO A 112 26.45 6.66 26.78
N ALA A 113 26.65 6.46 25.47
CA ALA A 113 26.87 5.16 24.88
C ALA A 113 27.95 4.38 25.65
N LEU A 114 27.62 3.16 26.05
CA LEU A 114 28.61 2.24 26.62
C LEU A 114 29.75 2.02 25.61
N PRO A 115 30.99 1.87 26.07
CA PRO A 115 32.16 1.74 25.21
C PRO A 115 32.01 0.54 24.26
N GLU A 116 32.10 0.82 22.97
CA GLU A 116 32.09 -0.16 21.89
C GLU A 116 33.16 -1.22 22.14
N SER A 117 32.73 -2.43 22.50
CA SER A 117 33.63 -3.56 22.69
C SER A 117 33.88 -4.22 21.35
N GLY A 118 35.11 -4.08 20.85
CA GLY A 118 35.82 -5.15 20.16
C GLY A 118 35.41 -5.41 18.71
N THR A 119 36.17 -4.79 17.83
CA THR A 119 36.47 -5.17 16.45
C THR A 119 36.45 -6.68 16.23
N SER A 120 35.44 -7.20 15.51
CA SER A 120 35.48 -8.55 14.94
C SER A 120 35.69 -8.43 13.43
N ALA A 121 36.83 -8.92 12.97
CA ALA A 121 37.26 -8.87 11.59
C ALA A 121 36.32 -9.69 10.69
N HIS A 122 35.70 -9.02 9.73
CA HIS A 122 34.88 -9.64 8.69
C HIS A 122 35.81 -10.30 7.65
N PRO A 123 35.70 -11.60 7.36
CA PRO A 123 36.41 -12.21 6.24
C PRO A 123 35.80 -11.74 4.92
N ALA A 124 36.69 -11.45 3.96
CA ALA A 124 36.39 -10.94 2.63
C ALA A 124 35.64 -11.99 1.78
N GLU A 125 34.50 -11.59 1.23
CA GLU A 125 33.81 -12.33 0.17
C GLU A 125 34.45 -12.05 -1.21
N PRO A 126 34.65 -13.06 -2.06
CA PRO A 126 35.14 -12.89 -3.42
C PRO A 126 34.04 -12.38 -4.36
N SER A 127 34.34 -11.27 -5.05
CA SER A 127 33.52 -10.68 -6.11
C SER A 127 33.44 -11.58 -7.34
N ALA A 128 32.23 -11.97 -7.74
CA ALA A 128 31.97 -12.60 -9.02
C ALA A 128 31.43 -11.57 -10.02
N SER A 129 32.23 -11.26 -11.03
CA SER A 129 31.87 -10.47 -12.20
C SER A 129 30.84 -11.24 -13.04
N THR A 130 29.71 -10.62 -13.38
CA THR A 130 28.79 -11.14 -14.40
C THR A 130 28.67 -10.10 -15.51
N GLU A 131 29.07 -10.53 -16.71
CA GLU A 131 29.12 -9.76 -17.95
C GLU A 131 27.73 -9.42 -18.50
N LEU A 132 27.65 -8.22 -19.08
CA LEU A 132 26.57 -7.73 -19.95
C LEU A 132 26.47 -8.58 -21.22
N ILE A 133 25.25 -8.99 -21.58
CA ILE A 133 24.87 -9.33 -22.96
C ILE A 133 23.55 -8.64 -23.29
N ALA A 134 23.58 -7.70 -24.22
CA ALA A 134 22.42 -7.19 -24.95
C ALA A 134 22.05 -8.16 -26.07
N PRO A 135 20.77 -8.20 -26.50
CA PRO A 135 20.56 -7.78 -27.88
C PRO A 135 19.25 -7.02 -28.16
N GLU A 136 19.34 -6.36 -29.31
CA GLU A 136 18.40 -5.57 -30.09
C GLU A 136 17.11 -6.31 -30.48
N SER A 137 16.00 -5.57 -30.67
CA SER A 137 15.37 -5.36 -32.00
C SER A 137 13.91 -4.95 -31.94
N SER A 138 13.63 -3.91 -32.71
CA SER A 138 12.33 -3.33 -33.07
C SER A 138 11.39 -4.32 -33.78
N THR A 139 10.08 -4.15 -33.60
CA THR A 139 9.10 -4.29 -34.70
C THR A 139 7.83 -3.52 -34.38
N SER A 140 7.49 -2.61 -35.29
CA SER A 140 6.26 -1.83 -35.33
C SER A 140 5.17 -2.64 -36.03
N LEU A 141 3.95 -2.67 -35.49
CA LEU A 141 2.78 -3.19 -36.18
C LEU A 141 1.56 -2.29 -35.94
N THR A 142 1.13 -1.70 -37.06
CA THR A 142 -0.04 -0.85 -37.27
C THR A 142 -1.31 -1.64 -37.58
N ALA A 143 -2.45 -0.99 -37.30
CA ALA A 143 -3.83 -1.27 -37.74
C ALA A 143 -4.57 -2.38 -36.95
N ASN A 144 -5.87 -2.30 -36.65
CA ASN A 144 -6.95 -1.64 -37.37
C ASN A 144 -8.16 -1.42 -36.45
N LEU A 145 -8.86 -0.29 -36.61
CA LEU A 145 -10.14 0.00 -35.95
C LEU A 145 -11.25 -0.84 -36.59
N GLY A 146 -12.02 -1.54 -35.76
CA GLY A 146 -13.28 -2.17 -36.13
C GLY A 146 -14.35 -1.85 -35.09
N ASP A 147 -15.28 -0.98 -35.46
CA ASP A 147 -16.50 -0.63 -34.73
C ASP A 147 -17.56 -1.73 -34.95
N PRO A 148 -18.26 -2.20 -33.90
CA PRO A 148 -19.71 -2.26 -34.05
C PRO A 148 -20.48 -1.82 -32.79
N SER A 149 -21.08 -0.65 -32.94
CA SER A 149 -22.44 -0.25 -32.55
C SER A 149 -23.37 -1.32 -31.89
N THR A 150 -23.65 -1.04 -30.61
CA THR A 150 -24.97 -1.05 -29.92
C THR A 150 -25.73 -2.36 -29.63
N LYS A 151 -25.77 -2.70 -28.33
CA LYS A 151 -27.00 -2.85 -27.53
C LYS A 151 -26.69 -2.35 -26.12
N HIS A 152 -27.46 -1.39 -25.61
CA HIS A 152 -27.22 -0.73 -24.32
C HIS A 152 -27.49 -1.71 -23.15
N PRO A 153 -26.47 -2.17 -22.40
CA PRO A 153 -26.66 -2.93 -21.19
C PRO A 153 -26.82 -1.96 -20.01
N GLN A 154 -27.44 -2.47 -18.95
CA GLN A 154 -27.43 -1.88 -17.61
C GLN A 154 -26.04 -1.33 -17.27
N ALA A 155 -25.96 -0.16 -16.63
CA ALA A 155 -24.69 0.50 -16.32
C ALA A 155 -23.75 -0.51 -15.60
N PRO A 156 -22.54 -0.75 -16.12
CA PRO A 156 -21.65 -1.77 -15.57
C PRO A 156 -21.33 -1.43 -14.12
N ALA A 157 -21.29 -2.46 -13.27
CA ALA A 157 -20.84 -2.31 -11.89
C ALA A 157 -19.41 -1.72 -11.85
N SER A 158 -19.10 -0.87 -10.87
CA SER A 158 -17.74 -0.39 -10.61
C SER A 158 -17.15 -1.10 -9.41
N VAL A 159 -15.85 -1.37 -9.46
CA VAL A 159 -15.07 -2.08 -8.43
C VAL A 159 -15.04 -1.29 -7.11
N ASN A 160 -15.27 0.03 -7.16
CA ASN A 160 -15.21 0.88 -5.96
C ASN A 160 -16.51 0.94 -5.14
N GLY A 161 -17.51 0.11 -5.44
CA GLY A 161 -18.63 -0.21 -4.53
C GLY A 161 -19.52 0.96 -4.08
N ARG A 162 -19.30 2.17 -4.61
CA ARG A 162 -20.18 3.33 -4.42
C ARG A 162 -21.16 3.35 -5.58
N ALA A 163 -22.43 3.07 -5.28
CA ALA A 163 -23.52 3.51 -6.15
C ALA A 163 -23.27 4.98 -6.49
N HIS A 164 -23.15 5.29 -7.78
CA HIS A 164 -22.82 6.62 -8.28
C HIS A 164 -23.89 7.62 -7.83
N ARG A 165 -23.74 8.17 -6.63
CA ARG A 165 -24.34 9.45 -6.28
C ARG A 165 -23.74 10.44 -7.28
N ALA A 166 -24.58 11.11 -8.06
CA ALA A 166 -24.15 12.11 -9.03
C ALA A 166 -23.09 13.00 -8.38
N GLN A 167 -21.84 12.83 -8.78
CA GLN A 167 -20.78 13.67 -8.24
C GLN A 167 -21.00 15.06 -8.83
N PRO A 168 -20.88 16.12 -8.01
CA PRO A 168 -20.85 17.47 -8.54
C PRO A 168 -19.76 17.56 -9.61
N ASN A 169 -20.03 18.30 -10.69
CA ASN A 169 -19.05 18.49 -11.76
C ASN A 169 -17.69 18.87 -11.15
N PRO A 170 -16.61 18.15 -11.49
CA PRO A 170 -15.29 18.47 -10.95
C PRO A 170 -14.94 19.92 -11.30
N SER A 171 -14.29 20.62 -10.37
CA SER A 171 -13.71 21.92 -10.68
C SER A 171 -12.70 21.77 -11.83
N PRO A 172 -12.52 22.78 -12.68
CA PRO A 172 -11.56 22.72 -13.78
C PRO A 172 -10.13 22.38 -13.32
N ASP A 173 -9.76 22.77 -12.10
CA ASP A 173 -8.45 22.47 -11.52
C ASP A 173 -8.26 20.96 -11.26
N ALA A 174 -9.30 20.25 -10.81
CA ALA A 174 -9.24 18.81 -10.53
C ALA A 174 -9.02 17.98 -11.81
N SER A 175 -9.51 18.46 -12.96
CA SER A 175 -9.25 17.80 -14.24
C SER A 175 -7.77 17.86 -14.62
N SER A 176 -7.10 18.98 -14.36
CA SER A 176 -5.66 19.13 -14.67
C SER A 176 -4.77 18.20 -13.84
N GLU A 177 -5.11 17.97 -12.57
CA GLU A 177 -4.39 17.06 -11.70
C GLU A 177 -4.55 15.59 -12.15
N ILE A 178 -5.78 15.20 -12.53
CA ILE A 178 -6.04 13.85 -13.06
C ILE A 178 -5.23 13.60 -14.33
N ASP A 179 -5.16 14.58 -15.23
CA ASP A 179 -4.39 14.47 -16.47
C ASP A 179 -2.88 14.35 -16.20
N HIS A 180 -2.35 15.06 -15.21
CA HIS A 180 -0.96 14.93 -14.78
C HIS A 180 -0.66 13.53 -14.23
N VAL A 181 -1.53 12.99 -13.37
CA VAL A 181 -1.38 11.64 -12.81
C VAL A 181 -1.45 10.58 -13.92
N LEU A 182 -2.40 10.69 -14.85
CA LEU A 182 -2.51 9.80 -16.00
C LEU A 182 -1.25 9.86 -16.89
N SER A 183 -0.74 11.07 -17.15
CA SER A 183 0.49 11.28 -17.91
C SER A 183 1.69 10.62 -17.22
N ALA A 184 1.79 10.72 -15.90
CA ALA A 184 2.85 10.07 -15.12
C ALA A 184 2.74 8.54 -15.17
N LEU A 185 1.54 7.98 -14.93
CA LEU A 185 1.29 6.54 -14.97
C LEU A 185 1.58 5.94 -16.36
N ASN A 186 1.26 6.65 -17.44
CA ASN A 186 1.52 6.19 -18.80
C ASN A 186 3.01 6.10 -19.15
N LYS A 187 3.88 6.79 -18.42
CA LYS A 187 5.34 6.70 -18.59
C LYS A 187 5.95 5.50 -17.85
N LEU A 188 5.22 4.89 -16.93
CA LEU A 188 5.69 3.74 -16.17
C LEU A 188 5.55 2.45 -16.99
N PRO A 189 6.47 1.48 -16.81
CA PRO A 189 6.31 0.16 -17.40
C PRO A 189 5.04 -0.50 -16.87
N SER A 190 4.43 -1.31 -17.71
CA SER A 190 3.26 -2.08 -17.33
C SER A 190 3.65 -3.27 -16.44
N TYR A 191 2.79 -3.55 -15.46
CA TYR A 191 2.88 -4.71 -14.59
C TYR A 191 2.02 -5.84 -15.15
N THR A 192 2.59 -7.05 -15.17
CA THR A 192 1.89 -8.28 -15.55
C THR A 192 2.00 -9.28 -14.39
N GLY A 193 0.88 -9.79 -13.92
CA GLY A 193 0.84 -10.70 -12.77
C GLY A 193 -0.50 -10.65 -12.04
N ILE A 194 -0.60 -11.40 -10.93
CA ILE A 194 -1.79 -11.38 -10.08
C ILE A 194 -1.65 -10.25 -9.06
N VAL A 195 -2.66 -9.40 -8.98
CA VAL A 195 -2.79 -8.37 -7.95
C VAL A 195 -4.06 -8.56 -7.15
N THR A 196 -4.07 -8.05 -5.92
CA THR A 196 -5.20 -8.19 -5.01
C THR A 196 -5.68 -6.83 -4.50
N ARG A 197 -6.99 -6.69 -4.29
CA ARG A 197 -7.57 -5.55 -3.58
C ARG A 197 -8.61 -6.05 -2.60
N VAL A 198 -8.55 -5.55 -1.38
CA VAL A 198 -9.56 -5.85 -0.36
C VAL A 198 -10.44 -4.62 -0.17
N LEU A 199 -11.75 -4.77 -0.29
CA LEU A 199 -12.69 -3.70 0.04
C LEU A 199 -12.97 -3.74 1.55
N GLY A 200 -12.83 -2.60 2.22
CA GLY A 200 -13.08 -2.43 3.67
C GLY A 200 -14.55 -2.55 4.09
N VAL A 201 -15.32 -3.45 3.48
CA VAL A 201 -16.69 -3.80 3.87
C VAL A 201 -16.60 -4.87 4.95
N ARG A 202 -17.06 -4.54 6.16
CA ARG A 202 -17.05 -5.46 7.32
C ARG A 202 -18.42 -6.07 7.64
N ASP A 203 -19.48 -5.55 7.02
CA ASP A 203 -20.84 -6.05 7.19
C ASP A 203 -21.12 -7.20 6.20
N PRO A 204 -21.46 -8.42 6.67
CA PRO A 204 -21.63 -9.58 5.80
C PRO A 204 -22.75 -9.44 4.77
N ASP A 205 -23.88 -8.85 5.16
CA ASP A 205 -25.05 -8.71 4.28
C ASP A 205 -24.76 -7.71 3.16
N ARG A 206 -24.12 -6.58 3.49
CA ARG A 206 -23.61 -5.64 2.50
C ARG A 206 -22.54 -6.27 1.61
N ALA A 207 -21.67 -7.11 2.16
CA ALA A 207 -20.66 -7.79 1.37
C ALA A 207 -21.28 -8.74 0.34
N ALA A 208 -22.28 -9.52 0.75
CA ALA A 208 -23.06 -10.37 -0.15
C ALA A 208 -23.79 -9.55 -1.23
N ALA A 209 -24.45 -8.45 -0.85
CA ALA A 209 -25.15 -7.58 -1.79
C ALA A 209 -24.22 -6.92 -2.82
N ILE A 210 -22.97 -6.63 -2.47
CA ILE A 210 -21.97 -6.17 -3.44
C ILE A 210 -21.52 -7.34 -4.31
N ALA A 211 -21.21 -8.50 -3.74
CA ALA A 211 -20.77 -9.67 -4.49
C ALA A 211 -21.82 -10.16 -5.51
N ASP A 212 -23.12 -10.00 -5.22
CA ASP A 212 -24.22 -10.35 -6.13
C ASP A 212 -24.28 -9.47 -7.39
N GLN A 213 -23.66 -8.29 -7.37
CA GLN A 213 -23.56 -7.41 -8.53
C GLN A 213 -22.54 -7.91 -9.57
N PHE A 214 -21.73 -8.92 -9.23
CA PHE A 214 -20.70 -9.46 -10.11
C PHE A 214 -21.14 -10.81 -10.66
N GLN A 215 -21.31 -10.88 -11.98
CA GLN A 215 -21.66 -12.11 -12.69
C GLN A 215 -20.50 -12.58 -13.57
N PRO A 216 -20.09 -13.87 -13.52
CA PRO A 216 -19.05 -14.40 -14.41
C PRO A 216 -19.39 -14.13 -15.89
N GLY A 217 -18.39 -13.67 -16.64
CA GLY A 217 -18.51 -13.23 -18.03
C GLY A 217 -18.82 -11.73 -18.21
N GLU A 218 -19.30 -11.05 -17.16
CA GLU A 218 -19.54 -9.61 -17.20
C GLU A 218 -18.24 -8.82 -17.34
N THR A 219 -18.29 -7.71 -18.08
CA THR A 219 -17.17 -6.75 -18.16
C THR A 219 -17.49 -5.51 -17.34
N ILE A 220 -16.63 -5.25 -16.37
CA ILE A 220 -16.63 -4.08 -15.52
C ILE A 220 -15.74 -3.02 -16.14
N ILE A 221 -16.20 -1.77 -16.08
CA ILE A 221 -15.42 -0.61 -16.48
C ILE A 221 -15.14 0.20 -15.23
N GLU A 222 -13.88 0.27 -14.83
CA GLU A 222 -13.50 1.04 -13.66
C GLU A 222 -13.40 2.52 -14.06
N ARG A 223 -14.14 3.39 -13.37
CA ARG A 223 -14.27 4.81 -13.74
C ARG A 223 -13.33 5.72 -12.97
N THR A 224 -12.65 5.16 -11.99
CA THR A 224 -11.74 5.86 -11.08
C THR A 224 -10.42 5.10 -11.02
N PHE A 225 -9.44 5.63 -10.30
CA PHE A 225 -8.21 4.87 -10.07
C PHE A 225 -8.49 3.64 -9.20
N LEU A 226 -7.92 2.51 -9.60
CA LEU A 226 -7.99 1.26 -8.86
C LEU A 226 -6.61 0.91 -8.33
N SER A 227 -6.40 1.13 -7.03
CA SER A 227 -5.17 0.71 -6.33
C SER A 227 -5.30 -0.75 -5.87
N THR A 228 -4.24 -1.53 -6.10
CA THR A 228 -4.14 -2.96 -5.83
C THR A 228 -2.74 -3.29 -5.30
N SER A 229 -2.55 -4.49 -4.77
CA SER A 229 -1.29 -4.99 -4.21
C SER A 229 -0.81 -6.20 -4.99
N ALA A 230 0.43 -6.13 -5.50
CA ALA A 230 1.13 -7.29 -6.05
C ALA A 230 1.63 -8.25 -4.96
N ASN A 231 1.61 -7.84 -3.68
CA ASN A 231 1.95 -8.70 -2.57
C ASN A 231 0.79 -9.66 -2.24
N PRO A 232 0.94 -10.99 -2.43
CA PRO A 232 -0.11 -11.97 -2.16
C PRO A 232 -0.41 -12.15 -0.66
N ALA A 233 0.50 -11.72 0.22
CA ALA A 233 0.30 -11.76 1.66
C ALA A 233 -0.59 -10.61 2.16
N TYR A 234 -0.98 -9.67 1.28
CA TYR A 234 -1.88 -8.59 1.64
C TYR A 234 -3.25 -9.13 2.02
N THR A 235 -3.49 -9.17 3.33
CA THR A 235 -4.73 -9.64 3.95
C THR A 235 -5.38 -8.45 4.64
N GLY A 236 -6.01 -7.58 3.85
CA GLY A 236 -6.90 -6.55 4.39
C GLY A 236 -8.03 -7.19 5.21
N ASP A 237 -8.64 -6.41 6.10
CA ASP A 237 -9.70 -6.84 7.02
C ASP A 237 -11.11 -6.83 6.42
N GLY A 238 -11.20 -6.78 5.09
CA GLY A 238 -12.44 -6.68 4.34
C GLY A 238 -13.04 -8.02 3.94
N LEU A 239 -14.37 -8.06 3.83
CA LEU A 239 -15.13 -9.26 3.45
C LEU A 239 -15.28 -9.44 1.94
N ILE A 240 -14.67 -8.58 1.12
CA ILE A 240 -14.61 -8.75 -0.34
C ILE A 240 -13.17 -8.55 -0.80
N ARG A 241 -12.68 -9.51 -1.57
CA ARG A 241 -11.39 -9.47 -2.25
C ARG A 241 -11.59 -9.55 -3.76
N TYR A 242 -10.88 -8.69 -4.47
CA TYR A 242 -10.64 -8.81 -5.90
C TYR A 242 -9.30 -9.49 -6.12
N THR A 243 -9.30 -10.54 -6.93
CA THR A 243 -8.08 -11.18 -7.41
C THR A 243 -8.01 -10.93 -8.91
N ILE A 244 -7.07 -10.10 -9.35
CA ILE A 244 -7.03 -9.55 -10.71
C ILE A 244 -5.80 -10.09 -11.44
N GLU A 245 -6.01 -10.72 -12.59
CA GLU A 245 -4.95 -11.02 -13.55
C GLU A 245 -4.65 -9.76 -14.39
N ALA A 246 -3.60 -9.03 -13.99
CA ALA A 246 -3.11 -7.86 -14.69
C ALA A 246 -2.25 -8.28 -15.89
N LYS A 247 -2.51 -7.66 -17.05
CA LYS A 247 -1.83 -7.95 -18.32
C LYS A 247 -1.15 -6.74 -18.91
N HIS A 248 -1.80 -5.56 -18.89
CA HIS A 248 -1.44 -4.45 -19.76
C HIS A 248 -1.39 -3.08 -19.10
N HIS A 249 -2.38 -2.66 -18.32
CA HIS A 249 -2.52 -1.26 -17.90
C HIS A 249 -2.17 -1.02 -16.43
N GLY A 250 -2.02 -2.08 -15.62
CA GLY A 250 -1.54 -1.95 -14.25
C GLY A 250 -0.14 -1.33 -14.21
N LYS A 251 0.08 -0.31 -13.37
CA LYS A 251 1.39 0.35 -13.18
C LYS A 251 1.90 0.12 -11.78
N LEU A 252 3.09 -0.47 -11.66
CA LEU A 252 3.74 -0.66 -10.37
C LEU A 252 4.30 0.69 -9.89
N ILE A 253 3.72 1.24 -8.83
CA ILE A 253 4.12 2.53 -8.25
C ILE A 253 4.81 2.38 -6.89
N GLY A 254 5.08 1.14 -6.46
CA GLY A 254 5.67 0.86 -5.16
C GLY A 254 6.94 1.65 -4.86
N GLY A 255 7.81 1.86 -5.86
CA GLY A 255 9.05 2.64 -5.71
C GLY A 255 8.86 4.16 -5.53
N PHE A 256 7.65 4.69 -5.69
CA PHE A 256 7.33 6.11 -5.52
C PHE A 256 6.48 6.41 -4.28
N SER A 257 5.85 5.39 -3.70
CA SER A 257 5.01 5.52 -2.52
C SER A 257 5.81 5.19 -1.27
N GLN A 258 5.69 6.02 -0.23
CA GLN A 258 6.47 5.91 1.01
C GLN A 258 6.34 4.53 1.68
N ASP A 259 5.20 3.88 1.49
CA ASP A 259 4.95 2.50 1.95
C ASP A 259 4.80 1.50 0.79
N GLY A 260 4.82 1.97 -0.46
CA GLY A 260 4.41 1.19 -1.62
C GLY A 260 5.35 0.05 -1.98
N GLU A 261 6.62 0.14 -1.61
CA GLU A 261 7.61 -0.93 -1.89
C GLU A 261 7.27 -2.20 -1.11
N ALA A 262 6.80 -2.08 0.14
CA ALA A 262 6.40 -3.21 0.97
C ALA A 262 5.12 -3.91 0.46
N PHE A 263 4.23 -3.15 -0.19
CA PHE A 263 2.96 -3.65 -0.69
C PHE A 263 3.00 -4.04 -2.18
N GLY A 264 4.01 -3.60 -2.92
CA GLY A 264 4.05 -3.75 -4.38
C GLY A 264 2.83 -3.13 -5.02
N GLU A 265 2.54 -1.86 -4.69
CA GLU A 265 1.31 -1.20 -5.13
C GLU A 265 1.25 -1.11 -6.67
N VAL A 266 0.13 -1.60 -7.23
CA VAL A 266 -0.19 -1.54 -8.66
C VAL A 266 -1.47 -0.74 -8.85
N VAL A 267 -1.42 0.31 -9.66
CA VAL A 267 -2.55 1.20 -9.95
C VAL A 267 -3.03 1.02 -11.38
N PHE A 268 -4.34 0.91 -11.55
CA PHE A 268 -5.01 1.02 -12.85
C PHE A 268 -5.68 2.38 -12.98
N GLY A 269 -5.58 2.98 -14.15
CA GLY A 269 -6.26 4.24 -14.46
C GLY A 269 -7.77 4.07 -14.67
N PRO A 270 -8.53 5.17 -14.64
CA PRO A 270 -9.91 5.18 -15.11
C PRO A 270 -10.00 4.70 -16.57
N GLY A 271 -11.04 3.93 -16.88
CA GLY A 271 -11.33 3.36 -18.20
C GLY A 271 -10.92 1.90 -18.34
N CYS A 272 -10.05 1.37 -17.47
CA CYS A 272 -9.63 -0.03 -17.50
C CYS A 272 -10.81 -0.99 -17.41
N ARG A 273 -10.73 -2.09 -18.16
CA ARG A 273 -11.79 -3.08 -18.24
C ARG A 273 -11.38 -4.41 -17.64
N PHE A 274 -12.27 -4.96 -16.84
CA PHE A 274 -12.06 -6.22 -16.15
C PHE A 274 -13.21 -7.18 -16.45
N ARG A 275 -12.91 -8.36 -16.96
CA ARG A 275 -13.90 -9.44 -17.10
C ARG A 275 -13.95 -10.24 -15.81
N VAL A 276 -15.16 -10.45 -15.27
CA VAL A 276 -15.36 -11.35 -14.13
C VAL A 276 -15.17 -12.78 -14.59
N THR A 277 -14.13 -13.46 -14.11
CA THR A 277 -13.84 -14.86 -14.48
C THR A 277 -14.43 -15.85 -13.47
N GLY A 278 -14.67 -15.41 -12.24
CA GLY A 278 -15.26 -16.26 -11.21
C GLY A 278 -15.63 -15.51 -9.93
N LYS A 279 -16.42 -16.18 -9.10
CA LYS A 279 -16.83 -15.70 -7.78
C LYS A 279 -16.91 -16.88 -6.81
N ARG A 280 -16.30 -16.76 -5.64
CA ARG A 280 -16.29 -17.81 -4.61
C ARG A 280 -16.45 -17.20 -3.22
N TYR A 281 -17.27 -17.82 -2.38
CA TYR A 281 -17.37 -17.49 -0.96
C TYR A 281 -16.52 -18.47 -0.14
N TYR A 282 -15.75 -17.95 0.82
CA TYR A 282 -14.93 -18.73 1.75
C TYR A 282 -15.54 -18.67 3.16
N PRO A 283 -16.26 -19.72 3.62
CA PRO A 283 -16.97 -19.69 4.90
C PRO A 283 -16.06 -19.50 6.12
N SER A 284 -14.83 -20.00 6.07
CA SER A 284 -13.85 -19.92 7.18
C SER A 284 -13.46 -18.50 7.54
N VAL A 285 -13.43 -17.60 6.55
CA VAL A 285 -13.04 -16.19 6.70
C VAL A 285 -14.19 -15.24 6.36
N ARG A 286 -15.38 -15.78 6.06
CA ARG A 286 -16.58 -15.04 5.65
C ARG A 286 -16.32 -14.02 4.54
N CYS A 287 -15.45 -14.36 3.59
CA CYS A 287 -14.96 -13.46 2.55
C CYS A 287 -15.45 -13.92 1.17
N TRP A 288 -15.91 -12.97 0.36
CA TRP A 288 -16.14 -13.16 -1.08
C TRP A 288 -14.87 -12.85 -1.85
N ASP A 289 -14.51 -13.72 -2.78
CA ASP A 289 -13.40 -13.55 -3.70
C ASP A 289 -13.93 -13.50 -5.11
N ILE A 290 -13.67 -12.39 -5.78
CA ILE A 290 -14.14 -12.09 -7.12
C ILE A 290 -12.89 -12.08 -8.02
N ALA A 291 -12.81 -13.08 -8.89
CA ALA A 291 -11.72 -13.22 -9.83
C ALA A 291 -12.00 -12.36 -11.07
N LEU A 292 -11.04 -11.52 -11.42
CA LEU A 292 -11.10 -10.57 -12.52
C LEU A 292 -9.92 -10.81 -13.46
N GLU A 293 -10.13 -10.59 -14.74
CA GLU A 293 -9.08 -10.61 -15.77
C GLU A 293 -9.11 -9.28 -16.52
N GLU A 294 -7.96 -8.62 -16.64
CA GLU A 294 -7.85 -7.41 -17.45
C GLU A 294 -8.01 -7.73 -18.94
N THR A 295 -8.89 -6.99 -19.63
CA THR A 295 -9.20 -7.24 -21.06
C THR A 295 -8.78 -6.10 -21.99
N SER A 296 -8.65 -4.86 -21.50
CA SER A 296 -8.25 -3.68 -22.28
C SER A 296 -8.05 -2.44 -21.41
#